data_AF-A0A0N1IP58-F1
#
_entry.id   AF-A0A0N1IP58-F1
#
_cell.length_a   1.000
_cell.length_b   1.000
_cell.length_c   1.000
_cell.angle_alpha   90.00
_cell.angle_beta   90.00
_cell.angle_gamma   90.00
#
_symmetry.space_group_name_H-M   'P 1'
#
loop_
_entity.id
_entity.type
_entity.pdbx_description
1 polymer ?
#
loop_
_entity_poly.entity_id
_entity_poly.type
_entity_poly.pdbx_seq_one_letter_code
_entity_poly.pdbx_strand_id
1 'polypeptide(L)'
;MEAKLKEYRALRHRKWLEENEKAKAKEEPEKSFLNFLLSKNSIKMDDEKKEDEVPLVENEEKPTTSQVLIQPDESPSGGRTLEPINKSTQESWKYFITKWSIYFIIWLTVYIIFLKLQFGAVYFVISLLIGIYLNTRTGPKKEGEVSAYSVFNENCASIDGTLSADQIVRELTFGPGNLQ
;
A
#
# COMPACT_ATOMS: atom_id res chain seq x y z
N MET A 1 -16.20 -24.01 37.84
CA MET A 1 -16.80 -22.94 37.03
C MET A 1 -15.93 -21.67 37.06
N GLU A 2 -15.40 -21.29 38.23
CA GLU A 2 -14.58 -20.08 38.43
C GLU A 2 -13.24 -20.05 37.66
N ALA A 3 -12.57 -21.20 37.51
CA ALA A 3 -11.32 -21.29 36.75
C ALA A 3 -11.50 -20.89 35.27
N LYS A 4 -12.58 -21.38 34.62
CA LYS A 4 -12.93 -21.00 33.23
C LYS A 4 -13.24 -19.50 33.10
N LEU A 5 -13.82 -18.89 34.13
CA LEU A 5 -14.12 -17.46 34.13
C LEU A 5 -12.85 -16.60 34.26
N LYS A 6 -11.87 -17.05 35.05
CA LYS A 6 -10.57 -16.39 35.19
C LYS A 6 -9.78 -16.46 33.88
N GLU A 7 -9.76 -17.62 33.22
CA GLU A 7 -9.16 -17.79 31.90
C GLU A 7 -9.82 -16.90 30.85
N TYR A 8 -11.16 -16.82 30.84
CA TYR A 8 -11.89 -15.94 29.91
C TYR A 8 -11.52 -14.46 30.08
N ARG A 9 -11.39 -13.98 31.33
CA ARG A 9 -10.98 -12.60 31.61
C ARG A 9 -9.56 -12.31 31.12
N ALA A 10 -8.63 -13.24 31.33
CA ALA A 10 -7.25 -13.10 30.87
C ALA A 10 -7.16 -13.10 29.32
N LEU A 11 -7.89 -14.01 28.66
CA LEU A 11 -7.95 -14.08 27.20
C LEU A 11 -8.54 -12.80 26.58
N ARG A 12 -9.60 -12.25 27.18
CA ARG A 12 -10.20 -11.00 26.72
C ARG A 12 -9.25 -9.82 26.85
N HIS A 13 -8.52 -9.72 27.96
CA HIS A 13 -7.54 -8.66 28.18
C HIS A 13 -6.41 -8.71 27.14
N ARG A 14 -5.92 -9.91 26.81
CA ARG A 14 -4.89 -10.08 25.77
C ARG A 14 -5.39 -9.65 24.38
N LYS A 15 -6.61 -10.06 24.00
CA LYS A 15 -7.22 -9.65 22.73
C LYS A 15 -7.40 -8.13 22.63
N TRP A 16 -7.82 -7.48 23.72
CA TRP A 16 -7.99 -6.02 23.76
C TRP A 16 -6.66 -5.29 23.56
N LEU A 17 -5.56 -5.78 24.16
CA LEU A 17 -4.23 -5.21 23.96
C LEU A 17 -3.77 -5.36 22.50
N GLU A 18 -3.92 -6.55 21.92
CA GLU A 18 -3.57 -6.81 20.51
C GLU A 18 -4.38 -5.92 19.54
N GLU A 19 -5.67 -5.70 19.81
CA GLU A 19 -6.52 -4.81 19.01
C GLU A 19 -6.14 -3.33 19.17
N ASN A 20 -5.83 -2.89 20.39
CA ASN A 20 -5.39 -1.52 20.68
C ASN A 20 -4.04 -1.21 20.05
N GLU A 21 -3.08 -2.13 20.11
CA GLU A 21 -1.79 -2.00 19.43
C GLU A 21 -1.94 -1.95 17.91
N LYS A 22 -2.80 -2.80 17.32
CA LYS A 22 -3.12 -2.75 15.88
C LYS A 22 -3.82 -1.46 15.48
N ALA A 23 -4.68 -0.90 16.32
CA ALA A 23 -5.33 0.40 16.06
C ALA A 23 -4.30 1.54 16.09
N LYS A 24 -3.43 1.58 17.12
CA LYS A 24 -2.34 2.55 17.20
C LYS A 24 -1.38 2.47 16.02
N ALA A 25 -0.97 1.26 15.64
CA ALA A 25 -0.09 1.03 14.48
C ALA A 25 -0.70 1.46 13.13
N LYS A 26 -2.04 1.53 13.02
CA LYS A 26 -2.72 2.10 11.85
C LYS A 26 -2.85 3.62 11.91
N GLU A 27 -3.04 4.19 13.10
CA GLU A 27 -3.16 5.64 13.27
C GLU A 27 -1.81 6.39 13.23
N GLU A 28 -0.71 5.78 13.67
CA GLU A 28 0.64 6.39 13.61
C GLU A 28 1.12 6.75 12.19
N PRO A 29 0.99 5.89 11.16
CA PRO A 29 1.41 6.26 9.80
C PRO A 29 0.53 7.37 9.22
N GLU A 30 -0.76 7.41 9.55
CA GLU A 30 -1.67 8.46 9.09
C GLU A 30 -1.36 9.80 9.76
N LYS A 31 -1.16 9.82 11.08
CA LYS A 31 -0.80 11.04 11.83
C LYS A 31 0.58 11.55 11.47
N SER A 32 1.56 10.67 11.26
CA SER A 32 2.91 11.05 10.83
C SER A 32 2.92 11.61 9.40
N PHE A 33 2.12 11.02 8.49
CA PHE A 33 1.95 11.55 7.14
C PHE A 33 1.23 12.91 7.14
N LEU A 34 0.18 13.08 7.94
CA LEU A 34 -0.51 14.36 8.10
C LEU A 34 0.40 15.44 8.73
N ASN A 35 1.16 15.10 9.78
CA ASN A 35 2.13 16.01 10.39
C ASN A 35 3.25 16.40 9.41
N PHE A 36 3.71 15.46 8.58
CA PHE A 36 4.68 15.71 7.52
C PHE A 36 4.11 16.65 6.44
N LEU A 37 2.86 16.44 6.02
CA LEU A 37 2.17 17.31 5.07
C LEU A 37 1.93 18.72 5.63
N LEU A 38 1.51 18.82 6.90
CA LEU A 38 1.24 20.09 7.56
C LEU A 38 2.54 20.90 7.78
N SER A 39 3.61 20.23 8.21
CA SER A 39 4.94 20.83 8.44
C SER A 39 5.53 21.45 7.18
N LYS A 40 5.30 20.84 6.01
CA LYS A 40 5.80 21.34 4.73
C LYS A 40 5.10 22.62 4.23
N ASN A 41 3.88 22.89 4.70
CA ASN A 41 3.11 24.07 4.32
C ASN A 41 3.38 25.30 5.21
N SER A 42 4.11 25.16 6.31
CA SER A 42 4.41 26.28 7.24
C SER A 42 5.70 27.04 6.93
N ILE A 43 6.46 26.64 5.91
CA ILE A 43 7.67 27.37 5.47
C ILE A 43 7.29 28.33 4.34
N LYS A 44 6.58 29.41 4.69
CA LYS A 44 6.54 30.73 4.02
C LYS A 44 5.36 31.53 4.59
N MET A 45 5.64 32.30 5.63
CA MET A 45 5.06 33.63 5.87
C MET A 45 6.03 34.39 6.79
N ASP A 46 6.86 35.21 6.13
CA ASP A 46 7.21 36.60 6.46
C ASP A 46 7.79 36.98 7.84
N ASP A 47 9.05 37.43 7.75
CA ASP A 47 9.70 38.50 8.52
C ASP A 47 8.74 39.56 9.09
N GLU A 48 8.88 39.90 10.38
CA GLU A 48 9.19 41.27 10.86
C GLU A 48 9.37 41.32 12.41
N LYS A 49 10.64 41.44 12.82
CA LYS A 49 11.22 42.27 13.90
C LYS A 49 10.55 42.42 15.29
N LYS A 50 11.27 41.99 16.34
CA LYS A 50 11.78 42.74 17.53
C LYS A 50 12.40 41.72 18.52
N GLU A 51 13.72 41.71 18.75
CA GLU A 51 14.42 42.43 19.85
C GLU A 51 13.72 42.11 21.20
N ASP A 52 14.25 41.25 22.08
CA ASP A 52 15.38 41.56 22.98
C ASP A 52 16.02 40.32 23.66
N GLU A 53 17.28 40.51 24.09
CA GLU A 53 18.06 39.80 25.15
C GLU A 53 18.75 38.43 24.89
N VAL A 54 20.02 38.55 24.49
CA VAL A 54 21.20 37.70 24.83
C VAL A 54 21.54 37.80 26.34
N PRO A 55 22.51 37.06 26.92
CA PRO A 55 23.23 35.83 26.53
C PRO A 55 23.41 34.83 27.71
N LEU A 56 23.95 33.63 27.48
CA LEU A 56 25.22 33.19 28.12
C LEU A 56 25.59 31.75 27.75
N VAL A 57 26.83 31.66 27.29
CA VAL A 57 27.67 30.49 27.15
C VAL A 57 27.87 29.84 28.52
N GLU A 58 27.65 28.53 28.64
CA GLU A 58 28.47 27.69 29.53
C GLU A 58 28.50 26.24 29.01
N ASN A 59 29.63 25.91 28.39
CA ASN A 59 30.21 24.57 28.43
C ASN A 59 30.58 24.30 29.89
N GLU A 60 30.30 23.11 30.44
CA GLU A 60 31.20 22.39 31.37
C GLU A 60 30.78 20.90 31.51
N GLU A 61 31.74 20.06 31.13
CA GLU A 61 32.23 18.82 31.76
C GLU A 61 31.31 17.74 32.41
N LYS A 62 31.56 16.50 31.94
CA LYS A 62 31.36 15.15 32.54
C LYS A 62 32.22 15.00 33.84
N PRO A 63 32.39 13.82 34.51
CA PRO A 63 31.65 12.54 34.61
C PRO A 63 31.58 12.00 36.08
N THR A 64 31.08 10.77 36.33
CA THR A 64 31.52 9.81 37.40
C THR A 64 30.59 8.57 37.37
N THR A 65 31.01 7.42 36.83
CA THR A 65 31.76 6.30 37.46
C THR A 65 30.87 5.30 38.20
N SER A 66 30.80 4.08 37.67
CA SER A 66 30.87 2.84 38.46
C SER A 66 31.42 1.72 37.56
N GLN A 67 32.52 1.14 38.02
CA GLN A 67 33.39 0.14 37.38
C GLN A 67 33.09 -1.28 37.90
N VAL A 68 33.83 -2.25 37.33
CA VAL A 68 34.15 -3.64 37.77
C VAL A 68 33.34 -4.72 37.02
N LEU A 69 33.82 -5.37 35.94
CA LEU A 69 35.02 -6.22 35.64
C LEU A 69 34.91 -7.67 36.14
N ILE A 70 35.01 -8.65 35.23
CA ILE A 70 35.90 -9.86 35.26
C ILE A 70 35.76 -10.66 33.93
N GLN A 71 36.90 -10.93 33.27
CA GLN A 71 37.19 -12.00 32.27
C GLN A 71 38.30 -12.90 32.90
N PRO A 72 38.81 -14.04 32.32
CA PRO A 72 38.64 -14.69 31.00
C PRO A 72 38.50 -16.25 31.05
N ASP A 73 38.31 -16.94 29.91
CA ASP A 73 39.17 -18.06 29.43
C ASP A 73 38.68 -18.79 28.16
N GLU A 74 39.65 -19.01 27.25
CA GLU A 74 39.92 -20.06 26.23
C GLU A 74 38.95 -20.44 25.05
N SER A 75 39.56 -20.46 23.84
CA SER A 75 39.09 -20.87 22.48
C SER A 75 38.96 -22.41 22.29
N PRO A 76 38.63 -23.04 21.13
CA PRO A 76 38.31 -22.54 19.76
C PRO A 76 37.07 -23.22 19.08
N SER A 77 36.81 -22.84 17.82
CA SER A 77 36.15 -23.65 16.77
C SER A 77 34.66 -23.44 16.50
N GLY A 78 34.34 -23.21 15.22
CA GLY A 78 33.03 -23.61 14.66
C GLY A 78 32.14 -22.51 14.10
N GLY A 79 32.50 -21.97 12.94
CA GLY A 79 31.62 -21.97 11.75
C GLY A 79 30.29 -21.20 11.75
N ARG A 80 30.17 -20.39 10.68
CA ARG A 80 28.96 -19.86 10.01
C ARG A 80 28.42 -18.51 10.52
N THR A 81 29.03 -17.46 10.00
CA THR A 81 28.34 -16.19 9.72
C THR A 81 27.24 -16.44 8.68
N LEU A 82 25.99 -16.48 9.12
CA LEU A 82 24.82 -16.42 8.25
C LEU A 82 24.23 -15.01 8.33
N GLU A 83 24.42 -14.24 7.27
CA GLU A 83 23.69 -13.00 6.94
C GLU A 83 23.81 -12.78 5.41
N PRO A 84 22.86 -12.14 4.70
CA PRO A 84 21.44 -11.95 4.98
C PRO A 84 20.53 -12.17 3.73
N ILE A 85 19.34 -12.73 3.93
CA ILE A 85 18.35 -13.02 2.86
C ILE A 85 17.57 -11.77 2.38
N ASN A 86 17.79 -10.57 2.95
CA ASN A 86 16.88 -9.41 2.75
C ASN A 86 17.40 -8.27 1.85
N LYS A 87 18.59 -8.35 1.24
CA LYS A 87 19.13 -7.23 0.46
C LYS A 87 18.60 -7.14 -0.99
N SER A 88 18.08 -8.22 -1.56
CA SER A 88 17.67 -8.27 -2.97
C SER A 88 16.28 -7.65 -3.24
N THR A 89 15.34 -7.78 -2.30
CA THR A 89 13.97 -7.28 -2.47
C THR A 89 13.89 -5.76 -2.31
N GLN A 90 14.69 -5.19 -1.40
CA GLN A 90 14.68 -3.75 -1.12
C GLN A 90 15.16 -2.93 -2.32
N GLU A 91 16.21 -3.39 -3.01
CA GLU A 91 16.74 -2.71 -4.19
C GLU A 91 15.71 -2.68 -5.31
N SER A 92 15.00 -3.79 -5.54
CA SER A 92 13.95 -3.88 -6.55
C SER A 92 12.85 -2.83 -6.36
N TRP A 93 12.32 -2.68 -5.13
CA TRP A 93 11.24 -1.73 -4.83
C TRP A 93 11.66 -0.28 -5.04
N LYS A 94 12.90 0.08 -4.67
CA LYS A 94 13.44 1.42 -4.93
C LYS A 94 13.46 1.74 -6.42
N TYR A 95 13.92 0.82 -7.26
CA TYR A 95 13.92 1.00 -8.72
C TYR A 95 12.51 1.16 -9.28
N PHE A 96 11.54 0.35 -8.80
CA PHE A 96 10.14 0.49 -9.21
C PHE A 96 9.55 1.85 -8.85
N ILE A 97 9.76 2.30 -7.61
CA ILE A 97 9.26 3.59 -7.13
C ILE A 97 9.90 4.73 -7.91
N THR A 98 11.22 4.73 -8.10
CA THR A 98 11.93 5.76 -8.86
C THR A 98 11.44 5.81 -10.31
N LYS A 99 11.27 4.64 -10.95
CA LYS A 99 10.77 4.53 -12.31
C LYS A 99 9.37 5.14 -12.44
N TRP A 100 8.44 4.74 -11.56
CA TRP A 100 7.07 5.28 -11.56
C TRP A 100 7.01 6.76 -11.21
N SER A 101 7.86 7.23 -10.28
CA SER A 101 7.96 8.64 -9.92
C SER A 101 8.36 9.51 -11.10
N ILE A 102 9.32 9.07 -11.93
CA ILE A 102 9.70 9.79 -13.15
C ILE A 102 8.50 9.95 -14.11
N TYR A 103 7.73 8.88 -14.33
CA TYR A 103 6.55 8.93 -15.19
C TYR A 103 5.47 9.86 -14.62
N PHE A 104 5.28 9.84 -13.30
CA PHE A 104 4.33 10.71 -12.63
C PHE A 104 4.71 12.19 -12.74
N ILE A 105 5.99 12.53 -12.58
CA ILE A 105 6.48 13.91 -12.72
C ILE A 105 6.28 14.40 -14.16
N ILE A 106 6.59 13.57 -15.15
CA ILE A 106 6.36 13.90 -16.57
C ILE A 106 4.87 14.12 -16.86
N TRP A 107 4.00 13.27 -16.34
CA TRP A 107 2.55 13.45 -16.48
C TRP A 107 2.06 14.75 -15.81
N LEU A 108 2.61 15.07 -14.64
CA LEU A 108 2.27 16.27 -13.87
C LEU A 108 2.73 17.55 -14.56
N THR A 109 3.91 17.57 -15.18
CA THR A 109 4.39 18.75 -15.94
C THR A 109 3.51 19.01 -17.15
N VAL A 110 3.11 17.98 -17.90
CA VAL A 110 2.12 18.12 -18.98
C VAL A 110 0.80 18.65 -18.44
N TYR A 111 0.32 18.15 -17.30
CA TYR A 111 -0.90 18.64 -16.67
C TYR A 111 -0.85 20.14 -16.32
N ILE A 112 0.27 20.62 -15.77
CA ILE A 112 0.46 22.05 -15.44
C ILE A 112 0.41 22.92 -16.70
N ILE A 113 0.95 22.44 -17.82
CA ILE A 113 0.84 23.14 -19.11
C ILE A 113 -0.63 23.24 -19.52
N PHE A 114 -1.41 22.17 -19.44
CA PHE A 114 -2.84 22.21 -19.75
C PHE A 114 -3.67 23.10 -18.81
N LEU A 115 -3.29 23.21 -17.54
CA LEU A 115 -3.90 24.18 -16.62
C LEU A 115 -3.70 25.62 -17.08
N LYS A 116 -2.52 25.96 -17.63
CA LYS A 116 -2.27 27.28 -18.23
C LYS A 116 -3.11 27.53 -19.48
N LEU A 117 -3.40 26.48 -20.25
CA LEU A 117 -4.31 26.57 -21.40
C LEU A 117 -5.80 26.59 -21.01
N GLN A 118 -6.16 26.60 -19.72
CA GLN A 118 -7.54 26.46 -19.20
C GLN A 118 -8.24 25.13 -19.57
N PHE A 119 -7.52 24.18 -20.18
CA PHE A 119 -8.02 22.86 -20.57
C PHE A 119 -7.56 21.73 -19.64
N GLY A 120 -7.12 22.07 -18.41
CA GLY A 120 -6.65 21.08 -17.43
C GLY A 120 -7.69 20.01 -17.09
N ALA A 121 -8.96 20.40 -16.94
CA ALA A 121 -10.04 19.46 -16.63
C ALA A 121 -10.21 18.38 -17.72
N VAL A 122 -10.10 18.76 -19.00
CA VAL A 122 -10.22 17.82 -20.14
C VAL A 122 -9.08 16.81 -20.11
N TYR A 123 -7.84 17.27 -19.94
CA TYR A 123 -6.68 16.40 -19.82
C TYR A 123 -6.81 15.42 -18.65
N PHE A 124 -7.31 15.90 -17.50
CA PHE A 124 -7.52 15.07 -16.32
C PHE A 124 -8.57 13.99 -16.56
N VAL A 125 -9.72 14.33 -17.14
CA VAL A 125 -10.79 13.36 -17.45
C VAL A 125 -10.30 12.29 -18.44
N ILE A 126 -9.58 12.69 -19.49
CA ILE A 126 -9.01 11.74 -20.45
C ILE A 126 -7.99 10.82 -19.77
N SER A 127 -7.10 11.39 -18.94
CA SER A 127 -6.12 10.60 -18.18
C SER A 127 -6.80 9.60 -17.24
N LEU A 128 -7.88 10.01 -16.56
CA LEU A 128 -8.67 9.14 -15.68
C LEU A 128 -9.35 8.02 -16.47
N LEU A 129 -9.96 8.33 -17.63
CA LEU A 129 -10.55 7.34 -18.51
C LEU A 129 -9.53 6.31 -18.98
N ILE A 130 -8.33 6.75 -19.37
CA ILE A 130 -7.23 5.86 -19.75
C ILE A 130 -6.80 5.00 -18.55
N GLY A 131 -6.70 5.60 -17.37
CA GLY A 131 -6.37 4.88 -16.13
C GLY A 131 -7.38 3.79 -15.81
N ILE A 132 -8.68 4.10 -15.89
CA ILE A 132 -9.76 3.13 -15.72
C ILE A 132 -9.66 2.07 -16.82
N TYR A 133 -9.53 2.46 -18.09
CA TYR A 133 -9.45 1.52 -19.21
C TYR A 133 -8.30 0.50 -19.07
N LEU A 134 -7.12 0.96 -18.66
CA LEU A 134 -5.95 0.10 -18.43
C LEU A 134 -6.06 -0.74 -17.14
N ASN A 135 -6.78 -0.24 -16.14
CA ASN A 135 -7.01 -0.96 -14.88
C ASN A 135 -8.14 -1.99 -15.00
N THR A 136 -9.18 -1.64 -15.77
CA THR A 136 -10.25 -2.57 -16.13
C THR A 136 -9.66 -3.63 -17.04
N ARG A 137 -10.02 -4.88 -16.74
CA ARG A 137 -9.57 -6.05 -17.49
C ARG A 137 -9.93 -5.89 -18.97
N THR A 138 -8.93 -5.59 -19.80
CA THR A 138 -9.06 -5.54 -21.26
C THR A 138 -8.83 -6.91 -21.93
N GLY A 139 -8.28 -7.88 -21.19
CA GLY A 139 -7.94 -9.20 -21.71
C GLY A 139 -9.09 -10.22 -21.65
N PRO A 140 -9.06 -11.26 -22.50
CA PRO A 140 -10.06 -12.33 -22.47
C PRO A 140 -10.14 -12.97 -21.08
N LYS A 141 -11.33 -13.49 -20.76
CA LYS A 141 -11.58 -14.19 -19.51
C LYS A 141 -10.61 -15.38 -19.43
N LYS A 142 -9.82 -15.49 -18.35
CA LYS A 142 -9.03 -16.70 -18.10
C LYS A 142 -10.02 -17.82 -17.80
N GLU A 143 -9.82 -18.95 -18.46
CA GLU A 143 -10.61 -20.15 -18.23
C GLU A 143 -10.54 -20.51 -16.74
N GLY A 144 -11.70 -20.52 -16.06
CA GLY A 144 -11.80 -20.79 -14.63
C GLY A 144 -11.95 -19.58 -13.69
N GLU A 145 -11.93 -18.34 -14.20
CA GLU A 145 -12.28 -17.20 -13.35
C GLU A 145 -13.78 -17.17 -13.04
N VAL A 146 -14.10 -17.24 -11.74
CA VAL A 146 -15.45 -17.22 -11.20
C VAL A 146 -16.08 -15.87 -11.59
N SER A 147 -17.05 -15.88 -12.51
CA SER A 147 -17.84 -14.67 -12.77
C SER A 147 -18.74 -14.41 -11.56
N ALA A 148 -19.15 -13.16 -11.35
CA ALA A 148 -20.08 -12.83 -10.25
C ALA A 148 -21.39 -13.67 -10.29
N TYR A 149 -21.78 -14.14 -11.49
CA TYR A 149 -22.92 -15.02 -11.70
C TYR A 149 -22.64 -16.51 -11.48
N SER A 150 -21.37 -16.92 -11.32
CA SER A 150 -21.01 -18.29 -10.94
C SER A 150 -21.47 -18.63 -9.53
N VAL A 151 -21.68 -17.65 -8.65
CA VAL A 151 -22.32 -17.87 -7.34
C VAL A 151 -23.77 -18.39 -7.50
N PHE A 152 -24.42 -18.10 -8.62
CA PHE A 152 -25.75 -18.61 -8.94
C PHE A 152 -25.72 -19.78 -9.92
N ASN A 153 -24.52 -20.24 -10.32
CA ASN A 153 -24.33 -21.29 -11.30
C ASN A 153 -23.07 -22.09 -10.95
N GLU A 154 -23.24 -23.07 -10.05
CA GLU A 154 -22.16 -23.88 -9.45
C GLU A 154 -21.25 -24.57 -10.48
N ASN A 155 -21.74 -24.81 -11.71
CA ASN A 155 -20.99 -25.51 -12.76
C ASN A 155 -20.50 -24.62 -13.90
N CYS A 156 -20.69 -23.30 -13.83
CA CYS A 156 -20.43 -22.39 -14.97
C CYS A 156 -21.08 -22.85 -16.30
N ALA A 157 -22.16 -23.63 -16.25
CA ALA A 157 -22.88 -24.12 -17.42
C ALA A 157 -23.73 -22.98 -18.02
N SER A 158 -23.86 -22.89 -19.34
CA SER A 158 -24.86 -21.99 -19.94
C SER A 158 -26.24 -22.28 -19.33
N ILE A 159 -26.92 -21.25 -18.81
CA ILE A 159 -28.25 -21.42 -18.21
C ILE A 159 -29.17 -21.98 -19.30
N ASP A 160 -29.84 -23.09 -18.98
CA ASP A 160 -30.78 -23.74 -19.88
C ASP A 160 -31.90 -22.74 -20.24
N GLY A 161 -32.03 -22.40 -21.52
CA GLY A 161 -32.91 -21.32 -22.01
C GLY A 161 -32.22 -20.03 -22.47
N THR A 162 -30.92 -19.84 -22.19
CA THR A 162 -30.10 -18.89 -22.96
C THR A 162 -29.68 -19.56 -24.26
N LEU A 163 -30.12 -19.02 -25.39
CA LEU A 163 -29.69 -19.49 -26.72
C LEU A 163 -28.16 -19.52 -26.79
N SER A 164 -27.58 -20.69 -27.06
CA SER A 164 -26.14 -20.82 -27.24
C SER A 164 -25.73 -20.02 -28.48
N ALA A 165 -24.57 -19.37 -28.43
CA ALA A 165 -24.07 -18.61 -29.59
C ALA A 165 -23.96 -19.50 -30.84
N ASP A 166 -23.57 -20.77 -30.67
CA ASP A 166 -23.50 -21.74 -31.76
C ASP A 166 -24.89 -22.09 -32.31
N GLN A 167 -25.91 -22.15 -31.46
CA GLN A 167 -27.29 -22.36 -31.91
C GLN A 167 -27.79 -21.16 -32.72
N ILE A 168 -27.50 -19.93 -32.27
CA ILE A 168 -27.86 -18.72 -33.02
C ILE A 168 -27.14 -18.70 -34.38
N VAL A 169 -25.86 -19.06 -34.42
CA VAL A 169 -25.10 -19.15 -35.68
C VAL A 169 -25.67 -20.22 -36.60
N ARG A 170 -26.06 -21.37 -36.05
CA ARG A 170 -26.69 -22.45 -36.81
C ARG A 170 -28.04 -22.02 -37.36
N GLU A 171 -28.87 -21.37 -36.56
CA GLU A 171 -30.17 -20.85 -37.01
C GLU A 171 -30.03 -19.71 -38.03
N LEU A 172 -29.01 -18.84 -37.91
CA LEU A 172 -28.72 -17.82 -38.92
C LEU A 172 -28.21 -18.43 -40.23
N THR A 173 -27.36 -19.46 -40.15
CA THR A 173 -26.71 -20.06 -41.32
C THR A 173 -27.64 -21.01 -42.07
N PHE A 174 -28.41 -21.81 -41.33
CA PHE A 174 -29.26 -22.85 -41.90
C PHE A 174 -30.74 -22.46 -41.89
N GLY A 175 -31.15 -21.36 -41.25
CA GLY A 175 -32.55 -20.96 -41.15
C GLY A 175 -33.36 -21.80 -40.16
N PRO A 176 -34.49 -21.27 -39.65
CA PRO A 176 -35.33 -22.00 -38.72
C PRO A 176 -35.97 -23.22 -39.41
N GLY A 177 -35.65 -24.43 -38.92
CA GLY A 177 -36.27 -25.68 -39.37
C GLY A 177 -35.34 -26.74 -39.97
N ASN A 178 -34.05 -26.45 -40.16
CA ASN A 178 -33.08 -27.44 -40.66
C ASN A 178 -32.45 -28.25 -39.50
N LEU A 179 -33.24 -29.14 -38.91
CA LEU A 179 -32.79 -30.21 -38.01
C LEU A 179 -32.74 -31.50 -38.82
N GLN A 180 -31.54 -31.88 -39.27
CA GLN A 180 -31.24 -33.19 -39.84
C GLN A 180 -30.09 -33.82 -39.08
#